data_AF-A0A928HEX1-F1
#
_entry.id   AF-A0A928HEX1-F1
#
_cell.length_a   1.000
_cell.length_b   1.000
_cell.length_c   1.000
_cell.angle_alpha   90.00
_cell.angle_beta   90.00
_cell.angle_gamma   90.00
#
_symmetry.space_group_name_H-M   'P 1'
#
loop_
_entity.id
_entity.type
_entity.pdbx_description
1 polymer ?
#
loop_
_entity_poly.entity_id
_entity_poly.type
_entity_poly.pdbx_seq_one_letter_code
_entity_poly.pdbx_strand_id
1 'polypeptide(L)'
;MNKIFGYLLLCVGLLMIFFSVLSMYKVFADRQPVAPVVQMKDMQIATQYGPMQIPMQAVNTLANVGLFAVFMLFILGAGGRVAVVGVNMIKMERLREALLLSRQKIEDETLKKL
;
A
#
# COMPACT_ATOMS: atom_id res chain seq x y z
N MET A 1 -8.11 -8.67 23.42
CA MET A 1 -8.55 -7.55 22.56
C MET A 1 -7.51 -7.19 21.50
N ASN A 2 -6.20 -7.21 21.81
CA ASN A 2 -5.15 -6.83 20.85
C ASN A 2 -4.98 -7.83 19.68
N LYS A 3 -5.29 -9.13 19.87
CA LYS A 3 -5.31 -10.13 18.78
C LYS A 3 -6.22 -9.75 17.61
N ILE A 4 -7.42 -9.26 17.90
CA ILE A 4 -8.38 -8.82 16.87
C ILE A 4 -7.81 -7.62 16.10
N PHE A 5 -7.18 -6.68 16.80
CA PHE A 5 -6.57 -5.51 16.17
C PHE A 5 -5.42 -5.89 15.23
N GLY A 6 -4.59 -6.86 15.62
CA GLY A 6 -3.52 -7.38 14.77
C GLY A 6 -4.05 -8.04 13.48
N TYR A 7 -5.10 -8.85 13.58
CA TYR A 7 -5.76 -9.45 12.41
C TYR A 7 -6.44 -8.41 11.51
N LEU A 8 -7.04 -7.38 12.12
CA LEU A 8 -7.71 -6.31 11.38
C LEU A 8 -6.69 -5.47 10.60
N LEU A 9 -5.56 -5.10 11.22
CA LEU A 9 -4.46 -4.41 10.52
C LEU A 9 -3.88 -5.26 9.38
N LEU A 10 -3.71 -6.56 9.60
CA LEU A 10 -3.23 -7.48 8.57
C LEU A 10 -4.20 -7.52 7.39
N CYS A 11 -5.50 -7.63 7.65
CA CYS A 11 -6.53 -7.66 6.63
C CYS A 11 -6.58 -6.34 5.83
N VAL A 12 -6.55 -5.20 6.51
CA VAL A 12 -6.52 -3.87 5.86
C VAL A 12 -5.29 -3.70 4.99
N GLY A 13 -4.10 -4.06 5.49
CA GLY A 13 -2.87 -4.00 4.71
C GLY A 13 -2.91 -4.89 3.47
N LEU A 14 -3.45 -6.11 3.60
CA LEU A 14 -3.60 -7.05 2.49
C LEU A 14 -4.60 -6.54 1.43
N LEU A 15 -5.73 -5.98 1.86
CA LEU A 15 -6.71 -5.38 0.97
C LEU A 15 -6.13 -4.18 0.20
N MET A 16 -5.34 -3.32 0.86
CA MET A 16 -4.64 -2.24 0.17
C MET A 16 -3.67 -2.75 -0.90
N ILE A 17 -2.90 -3.80 -0.58
CA ILE A 17 -1.96 -4.41 -1.54
C ILE A 17 -2.73 -4.98 -2.74
N PHE A 18 -3.79 -5.76 -2.50
CA PHE A 18 -4.62 -6.32 -3.57
C PHE A 18 -5.26 -5.22 -4.43
N PHE A 19 -5.81 -4.19 -3.81
CA PHE A 19 -6.40 -3.06 -4.51
C PHE A 19 -5.38 -2.35 -5.40
N SER A 20 -4.17 -2.11 -4.87
CA SER A 20 -3.07 -1.49 -5.62
C SER A 20 -2.68 -2.32 -6.85
N VAL A 21 -2.48 -3.63 -6.68
CA VAL A 21 -2.09 -4.53 -7.78
C VAL A 21 -3.19 -4.64 -8.84
N LEU A 22 -4.46 -4.76 -8.43
CA LEU A 22 -5.59 -4.80 -9.36
C LEU A 22 -5.75 -3.49 -10.14
N SER A 23 -5.59 -2.35 -9.46
CA SER A 23 -5.68 -1.03 -10.08
C SER A 23 -4.53 -0.82 -11.07
N MET A 24 -3.32 -1.25 -10.71
CA MET A 24 -2.16 -1.23 -11.59
C MET A 24 -2.38 -2.15 -12.80
N TYR A 25 -2.87 -3.38 -12.60
CA TYR A 25 -3.19 -4.30 -13.68
C TYR A 25 -4.20 -3.69 -14.68
N LYS A 26 -5.28 -3.06 -14.21
CA LYS A 26 -6.25 -2.40 -15.09
C LYS A 26 -5.67 -1.24 -15.90
N VAL A 27 -4.79 -0.45 -15.30
CA VAL A 27 -4.18 0.69 -15.99
C VAL A 27 -3.15 0.24 -17.03
N PHE A 28 -2.34 -0.78 -16.72
CA PHE A 28 -1.27 -1.23 -17.61
C PHE A 28 -1.71 -2.29 -18.63
N ALA A 29 -2.62 -3.20 -18.28
CA ALA A 29 -3.07 -4.29 -19.16
C ALA A 29 -4.31 -3.89 -20.01
N ASP A 30 -5.31 -3.25 -19.39
CA ASP A 30 -6.56 -2.87 -20.08
C ASP A 30 -6.50 -1.47 -20.73
N ARG A 31 -5.35 -0.77 -20.65
CA ARG A 31 -5.18 0.62 -21.10
C ARG A 31 -6.30 1.56 -20.63
N GLN A 32 -6.88 1.29 -19.46
CA GLN A 32 -7.91 2.14 -18.91
C GLN A 32 -7.32 3.54 -18.67
N PRO A 33 -8.00 4.61 -19.09
CA PRO A 33 -7.50 5.96 -18.90
C PRO A 33 -7.37 6.24 -17.40
N VAL A 34 -6.16 6.61 -16.98
CA VAL A 34 -5.88 7.06 -15.61
C VAL A 34 -6.62 8.38 -15.39
N ALA A 35 -7.27 8.53 -14.23
CA ALA A 35 -7.93 9.77 -13.86
C ALA A 35 -6.94 10.94 -14.00
N PRO A 36 -7.23 11.95 -14.84
CA PRO A 36 -6.28 13.02 -15.13
C PRO A 36 -6.13 13.94 -13.92
N VAL A 37 -5.00 13.82 -13.22
CA VAL A 37 -4.62 14.68 -12.09
C VAL A 37 -3.97 15.97 -12.59
N VAL A 38 -3.24 15.88 -13.71
CA VAL A 38 -2.60 16.99 -14.40
C VAL A 38 -3.27 17.18 -15.75
N GLN A 39 -3.65 18.42 -16.06
CA GLN A 39 -4.12 18.83 -17.39
C GLN A 39 -3.20 19.94 -17.88
N MET A 40 -2.12 19.55 -18.57
CA MET A 40 -1.32 20.51 -19.31
C MET A 40 -2.15 21.01 -20.50
N LYS A 41 -2.55 22.28 -20.44
CA LYS A 41 -3.31 22.96 -21.49
C LYS A 41 -2.44 23.05 -22.75
N ASP A 42 -3.01 22.77 -23.92
CA ASP A 42 -2.28 22.81 -25.19
C ASP A 42 -1.57 24.15 -25.36
N MET A 43 -0.27 24.08 -25.64
CA MET A 43 0.57 25.26 -25.77
C MET A 43 0.33 25.84 -27.16
N GLN A 44 -0.46 26.92 -27.24
CA GLN A 44 -0.66 27.65 -28.49
C GLN A 44 0.54 28.54 -28.74
N ILE A 45 1.36 28.17 -29.74
CA ILE A 45 2.46 29.02 -30.19
C ILE A 45 1.95 29.80 -31.39
N ALA A 46 1.85 31.12 -31.25
CA ALA A 46 1.52 32.00 -32.37
C ALA A 46 2.74 32.10 -33.28
N THR A 47 2.70 31.41 -34.42
CA THR A 47 3.73 31.49 -35.47
C THR A 47 3.24 32.38 -36.61
N GLN A 48 4.18 32.94 -37.39
CA GLN A 48 3.90 33.82 -38.54
C GLN A 48 3.03 33.17 -39.64
N TYR A 49 2.77 31.85 -39.56
CA TYR A 49 1.96 31.07 -40.49
C TYR A 49 0.59 30.62 -39.92
N GLY A 50 0.19 31.16 -38.76
CA GLY A 50 -1.06 30.82 -38.07
C GLY A 50 -0.83 30.09 -36.73
N PRO A 51 -1.89 29.94 -35.91
CA PRO A 51 -1.80 29.28 -34.61
C PRO A 51 -1.54 27.78 -34.81
N MET A 52 -0.33 27.33 -34.51
CA MET A 52 -0.01 25.90 -34.42
C MET A 52 -0.27 25.41 -33.01
N GLN A 53 -1.17 24.45 -32.89
CA GLN A 53 -1.41 23.72 -31.65
C GLN A 53 -0.43 22.56 -31.59
N ILE A 54 0.48 22.57 -30.63
CA ILE A 54 1.30 21.39 -30.35
C ILE A 54 0.46 20.48 -29.46
N PRO A 55 0.08 19.26 -29.91
CA PRO A 55 -0.72 18.36 -29.10
C PRO A 55 0.12 17.87 -27.92
N MET A 56 -0.09 18.45 -26.74
CA MET A 56 0.60 18.07 -25.50
C MET A 56 -0.04 16.84 -24.83
N GLN A 57 -1.04 16.24 -25.47
CA GLN A 57 -1.78 15.07 -24.98
C GLN A 57 -0.86 13.91 -24.57
N ALA A 58 0.15 13.57 -25.38
CA ALA A 58 1.07 12.47 -25.06
C ALA A 58 1.88 12.75 -23.78
N VAL A 59 2.31 13.99 -23.58
CA VAL A 59 3.06 14.43 -22.39
C VAL A 59 2.16 14.40 -21.16
N ASN A 60 0.91 14.85 -21.31
CA ASN A 60 -0.07 14.86 -20.23
C ASN A 60 -0.48 13.44 -19.80
N THR A 61 -0.67 12.53 -20.75
CA THR A 61 -0.95 11.12 -20.47
C THR A 61 0.24 10.44 -19.79
N LEU A 62 1.47 10.68 -20.27
CA LEU A 62 2.67 10.12 -19.67
C LEU A 62 2.88 10.63 -18.23
N ALA A 63 2.68 11.92 -17.99
CA ALA A 63 2.78 12.52 -16.66
C ALA A 63 1.73 11.94 -15.69
N ASN A 64 0.48 11.79 -16.12
CA ASN A 64 -0.58 11.22 -15.29
C ASN A 64 -0.36 9.74 -14.97
N VAL A 65 0.06 8.94 -15.95
CA VAL A 65 0.41 7.52 -15.72
C VAL A 65 1.62 7.40 -14.79
N GLY A 66 2.63 8.24 -14.98
CA GLY A 66 3.82 8.29 -14.11
C GLY A 66 3.46 8.64 -12.66
N LEU A 67 2.69 9.71 -12.45
CA LEU A 67 2.24 10.13 -11.13
C LEU A 67 1.39 9.06 -10.44
N PHE A 68 0.50 8.42 -11.20
CA PHE A 68 -0.30 7.30 -10.71
C PHE A 68 0.54 6.09 -10.33
N ALA A 69 1.56 5.75 -11.12
CA ALA A 69 2.48 4.65 -10.79
C ALA A 69 3.23 4.92 -9.48
N VAL A 70 3.73 6.14 -9.27
CA VAL A 70 4.38 6.54 -8.01
C VAL A 70 3.41 6.45 -6.84
N PHE A 71 2.17 6.93 -7.02
CA PHE A 71 1.14 6.86 -6.00
C PHE A 71 0.77 5.41 -5.65
N MET A 72 0.66 4.53 -6.65
CA MET A 72 0.39 3.12 -6.44
C MET A 72 1.54 2.41 -5.72
N LEU A 73 2.80 2.69 -6.07
CA LEU A 73 3.95 2.18 -5.34
C LEU A 73 3.95 2.64 -3.88
N PHE A 74 3.54 3.88 -3.63
CA PHE A 74 3.39 4.40 -2.27
C PHE A 74 2.30 3.63 -1.49
N ILE A 75 1.11 3.43 -2.07
CA ILE A 75 0.05 2.64 -1.45
C ILE A 75 0.50 1.20 -1.19
N LEU A 76 1.19 0.58 -2.15
CA LEU A 76 1.74 -0.77 -2.01
C LEU A 76 2.70 -0.86 -0.83
N GLY A 77 3.63 0.10 -0.73
CA GLY A 77 4.58 0.20 0.39
C GLY A 77 3.89 0.44 1.73
N ALA A 78 2.91 1.35 1.77
CA ALA A 78 2.13 1.64 2.97
C ALA A 78 1.32 0.42 3.43
N GLY A 79 0.62 -0.27 2.52
CA GLY A 79 -0.13 -1.49 2.79
C GLY A 79 0.76 -2.61 3.31
N GLY A 80 1.97 -2.77 2.74
CA GLY A 80 2.99 -3.70 3.22
C GLY A 80 3.43 -3.41 4.66
N ARG A 81 3.71 -2.15 4.99
CA ARG A 81 4.09 -1.77 6.36
C ARG A 81 2.95 -1.98 7.35
N VAL A 82 1.72 -1.64 6.99
CA VAL A 82 0.53 -1.87 7.84
C VAL A 82 0.32 -3.36 8.10
N ALA A 83 0.48 -4.21 7.09
CA ALA A 83 0.40 -5.65 7.24
C ALA A 83 1.49 -6.21 8.19
N VAL A 84 2.73 -5.74 8.06
CA VAL A 84 3.85 -6.14 8.92
C VAL A 84 3.59 -5.76 10.38
N VAL A 85 3.07 -4.56 10.64
CA VAL A 85 2.70 -4.13 12.00
C VAL A 85 1.61 -5.05 12.58
N GLY A 86 0.59 -5.40 11.79
CA GLY A 86 -0.44 -6.35 12.19
C GLY A 86 0.14 -7.73 12.56
N VAL A 87 1.03 -8.28 11.74
CA VAL A 87 1.71 -9.56 12.01
C VAL A 87 2.56 -9.50 13.29
N ASN A 88 3.30 -8.41 13.48
CA ASN A 88 4.17 -8.24 14.65
C ASN A 88 3.36 -8.16 15.95
N MET A 89 2.20 -7.49 15.94
CA MET A 89 1.29 -7.49 17.10
C MET A 89 0.84 -8.90 17.49
N ILE A 90 0.42 -9.71 16.51
CA ILE A 90 -0.03 -11.09 16.77
C ILE A 90 1.12 -11.94 17.32
N LYS A 91 2.32 -11.81 16.76
CA LYS A 91 3.50 -12.55 17.23
C LYS A 91 3.87 -12.19 18.67
N MET A 92 3.88 -10.89 19.00
CA MET A 92 4.22 -10.42 20.35
C MET A 92 3.24 -10.92 21.40
N GLU A 93 1.94 -10.99 21.09
CA GLU A 93 0.96 -11.58 22.01
C GLU A 93 1.16 -13.08 22.21
N ARG A 94 1.44 -13.85 21.14
CA ARG A 94 1.72 -15.29 21.27
C ARG A 94 2.99 -15.56 22.05
N LEU A 95 4.03 -14.75 21.84
CA LEU A 95 5.27 -14.81 22.61
C LEU A 95 5.01 -14.51 24.09
N ARG A 96 4.18 -13.49 24.39
CA ARG A 96 3.80 -13.16 25.77
C ARG A 96 3.05 -14.30 26.45
N GLU A 97 2.09 -14.94 25.76
CA GLU A 97 1.39 -16.11 26.28
C GLU A 97 2.33 -17.28 26.54
N ALA A 98 3.24 -17.59 25.60
CA ALA A 98 4.22 -18.66 25.76
C ALA A 98 5.20 -18.39 26.94
N LEU A 99 5.59 -17.13 27.16
CA LEU A 99 6.43 -16.75 28.30
C LEU A 99 5.70 -16.87 29.62
N LEU A 100 4.42 -16.49 29.69
CA LEU A 100 3.62 -16.65 30.91
C LEU A 100 3.44 -18.14 31.27
N LEU A 101 3.18 -19.00 30.28
CA LEU A 101 3.08 -20.45 30.49
C LEU A 101 4.42 -21.05 30.95
N SER A 102 5.53 -20.61 30.35
CA SER A 102 6.87 -21.06 30.75
C SER A 102 7.20 -20.63 32.17
N ARG A 103 6.86 -19.39 32.55
CA ARG A 103 7.07 -18.87 33.91
C ARG A 103 6.27 -19.67 34.94
N GLN A 104 4.99 -19.92 34.67
CA GLN A 104 4.13 -20.70 35.55
C GLN A 104 4.65 -22.14 35.73
N LYS A 105 5.10 -22.77 34.64
CA LYS A 105 5.69 -24.12 34.70
C LYS A 105 6.95 -24.17 35.59
N ILE A 106 7.79 -23.14 35.54
CA ILE A 106 8.98 -23.05 36.39
C ILE A 106 8.57 -22.90 37.86
N GLU A 107 7.56 -22.09 38.16
CA GLU A 107 7.04 -21.91 39.52
C GLU A 107 6.47 -23.23 40.09
N ASP A 108 5.68 -23.95 39.31
CA ASP A 108 5.11 -25.25 39.70
C ASP A 108 6.19 -26.33 39.93
N GLU A 109 7.25 -26.36 39.10
CA GLU A 109 8.39 -27.27 39.32
C GLU A 109 9.21 -26.91 40.56
N THR A 110 9.29 -25.61 40.89
CA THR A 110 10.02 -25.15 42.08
C THR A 110 9.23 -25.51 43.35
N LEU A 111 7.91 -25.36 43.33
CA LEU A 111 7.02 -25.72 44.44
C LEU A 111 6.96 -27.24 44.69
N LYS A 112 7.07 -28.08 43.66
CA LYS A 112 7.11 -29.55 43.82
C LYS A 112 8.43 -30.08 44.40
N LYS A 113 9.47 -29.26 44.46
CA LYS A 113 10.79 -29.64 45.00
C LYS A 113 11.00 -29.22 46.46
N LEU A 114 10.05 -28.47 47.05
CA LEU A 114 9.95 -28.22 48.49
C LEU A 114 9.07 -29.27 49.16
#